data_AF-A0A382MN73-F1
#
_entry.id   AF-A0A382MN73-F1
#
_cell.length_a   1.000
_cell.length_b   1.000
_cell.length_c   1.000
_cell.angle_alpha   90.00
_cell.angle_beta   90.00
_cell.angle_gamma   90.00
#
_symmetry.space_group_name_H-M   'P 1'
#
loop_
_entity.id
_entity.type
_entity.pdbx_description
1 polymer ?
#
loop_
_entity_poly.entity_id
_entity_poly.type
_entity_poly.pdbx_seq_one_letter_code
_entity_poly.pdbx_strand_id
1 'polypeptide(L)'
;MRIWYLQILKWQYLTGLSENNRVQIVILPANRGMIKDRNGETLVSTRPAFNLYLTPEDAQDLDSSLNKLSQRISLDRKKLKKKMAQTKSFKEVLIKGDISREEVAFVEENNMSLPGIRIRAEPLRNYVFNNLASHTLGYLGEISKARLESLKGSTYRQGDFVGKNGLESIYESLLRGEKGYKEVEVDVSGRELKTLRKIPPESGNNLILTLDVKIQEEVEKLMTGTAEQNMNGSVVVMKVQTGEIIAITSKPSFDPNKFAAGISSQNWKALVTDEWHPLQNRSIHGQYPPGSTYKIVTALAGLEEGVIK
;
A
#
# COMPACT_ATOMS: atom_id res chain seq x y z
N MET A 1 -25.37 -30.97 39.79
CA MET A 1 -25.47 -31.73 38.52
C MET A 1 -24.84 -31.03 37.31
N ARG A 2 -25.17 -29.76 37.00
CA ARG A 2 -24.58 -29.04 35.83
C ARG A 2 -23.05 -28.85 35.91
N ILE A 3 -22.52 -28.55 37.11
CA ILE A 3 -21.07 -28.41 37.35
C ILE A 3 -20.32 -29.72 37.08
N TRP A 4 -20.84 -30.86 37.57
CA TRP A 4 -20.25 -32.18 37.33
C TRP A 4 -20.24 -32.54 35.83
N TYR A 5 -21.33 -32.23 35.11
CA TYR A 5 -21.41 -32.42 33.66
C TYR A 5 -20.37 -31.56 32.89
N LEU A 6 -20.16 -30.31 33.31
CA LEU A 6 -19.18 -29.43 32.68
C LEU A 6 -17.73 -29.82 33.01
N GLN A 7 -17.44 -30.11 34.28
CA GLN A 7 -16.07 -30.32 34.75
C GLN A 7 -15.56 -31.76 34.64
N ILE A 8 -16.42 -32.76 34.47
CA ILE A 8 -16.00 -34.17 34.37
C ILE A 8 -16.36 -34.75 33.00
N LEU A 9 -17.61 -34.61 32.55
CA LEU A 9 -18.03 -35.18 31.25
C LEU A 9 -17.57 -34.35 30.04
N LYS A 10 -17.52 -33.02 30.17
CA LYS A 10 -17.08 -32.11 29.10
C LYS A 10 -15.66 -31.55 29.28
N TRP A 11 -14.91 -32.00 30.28
CA TRP A 11 -13.56 -31.48 30.55
C TRP A 11 -12.66 -31.55 29.32
N GLN A 12 -12.54 -32.70 28.67
CA GLN A 12 -11.62 -32.86 27.54
C GLN A 12 -12.00 -31.99 26.33
N TYR A 13 -13.30 -31.80 26.09
CA TYR A 13 -13.84 -30.93 25.05
C TYR A 13 -13.68 -29.44 25.39
N LEU A 14 -13.95 -29.04 26.63
CA LEU A 14 -13.86 -27.64 27.08
C LEU A 14 -12.41 -27.19 27.29
N THR A 15 -11.54 -28.06 27.81
CA THR A 15 -10.10 -27.82 27.91
C THR A 15 -9.48 -27.68 26.53
N GLY A 16 -9.85 -28.54 25.56
CA GLY A 16 -9.43 -28.39 24.16
C GLY A 16 -9.91 -27.08 23.51
N LEU A 17 -11.15 -26.64 23.81
CA LEU A 17 -11.66 -25.33 23.37
C LEU A 17 -10.99 -24.14 24.07
N SER A 18 -10.64 -24.27 25.35
CA SER A 18 -9.90 -23.24 26.10
C SER A 18 -8.46 -23.13 25.66
N GLU A 19 -7.76 -24.24 25.41
CA GLU A 19 -6.40 -24.24 24.85
C GLU A 19 -6.37 -23.68 23.42
N ASN A 20 -7.33 -24.05 22.56
CA ASN A 20 -7.45 -23.49 21.21
C ASN A 20 -7.84 -22.00 21.19
N ASN A 21 -8.59 -21.52 22.19
CA ASN A 21 -8.91 -20.09 22.31
C ASN A 21 -7.79 -19.27 22.96
N ARG A 22 -6.82 -19.92 23.60
CA ARG A 22 -5.69 -19.27 24.27
C ARG A 22 -4.55 -18.96 23.32
N VAL A 23 -4.43 -19.66 22.18
CA VAL A 23 -3.37 -19.40 21.19
C VAL A 23 -3.91 -18.59 20.01
N GLN A 24 -3.42 -17.36 19.88
CA GLN A 24 -3.75 -16.46 18.78
C GLN A 24 -2.57 -16.31 17.82
N ILE A 25 -2.85 -16.35 16.50
CA ILE A 25 -1.85 -16.11 15.46
C ILE A 25 -1.85 -14.62 15.10
N VAL A 26 -0.72 -13.94 15.35
CA VAL A 26 -0.49 -12.55 14.95
C VAL A 26 0.44 -12.54 13.74
N ILE A 27 -0.02 -11.95 12.64
CA ILE A 27 0.78 -11.86 11.41
C ILE A 27 1.88 -10.82 11.60
N LEU A 28 3.06 -11.12 11.08
CA LEU A 28 4.16 -10.18 10.95
C LEU A 28 4.22 -9.73 9.47
N PRO A 29 4.10 -8.42 9.18
CA PRO A 29 4.15 -7.94 7.81
C PRO A 29 5.54 -8.18 7.21
N ALA A 30 5.57 -8.49 5.92
CA ALA A 30 6.80 -8.61 5.15
C ALA A 30 7.17 -7.30 4.49
N ASN A 31 8.47 -7.06 4.32
CA ASN A 31 8.94 -5.93 3.54
C ASN A 31 8.82 -6.25 2.06
N ARG A 32 8.10 -5.38 1.35
CA ARG A 32 8.01 -5.44 -0.10
C ARG A 32 9.35 -5.08 -0.73
N GLY A 33 9.73 -5.80 -1.79
CA GLY A 33 10.96 -5.58 -2.54
C GLY A 33 11.07 -4.17 -3.12
N MET A 34 12.28 -3.65 -3.21
CA MET A 34 12.56 -2.33 -3.77
C MET A 34 12.53 -2.35 -5.30
N ILE A 35 12.21 -1.22 -5.91
CA ILE A 35 12.30 -1.02 -7.36
C ILE A 35 13.42 -0.01 -7.61
N LYS A 36 14.39 -0.42 -8.43
CA LYS A 36 15.57 0.37 -8.78
C LYS A 36 15.63 0.62 -10.29
N ASP A 37 16.22 1.73 -10.67
CA ASP A 37 16.53 2.05 -12.05
C ASP A 37 17.71 1.20 -12.57
N ARG A 38 18.09 1.37 -13.84
CA ARG A 38 19.20 0.65 -14.47
C ARG A 38 20.57 0.93 -13.84
N ASN A 39 20.72 2.07 -13.16
CA ASN A 39 21.95 2.54 -12.53
C ASN A 39 22.00 2.20 -11.03
N GLY A 40 20.96 1.56 -10.49
CA GLY A 40 20.84 1.17 -9.08
C GLY A 40 20.19 2.23 -8.18
N GLU A 41 19.72 3.33 -8.73
CA GLU A 41 18.99 4.37 -8.02
C GLU A 41 17.60 3.88 -7.60
N THR A 42 17.21 4.14 -6.36
CA THR A 42 15.97 3.57 -5.80
C THR A 42 14.77 4.44 -6.14
N LEU A 43 13.87 3.91 -6.96
CA LEU A 43 12.63 4.58 -7.36
C LEU A 43 11.53 4.35 -6.33
N VAL A 44 11.42 3.11 -5.85
CA VAL A 44 10.41 2.72 -4.85
C VAL A 44 11.07 1.93 -3.74
N SER A 45 10.85 2.39 -2.52
CA SER A 45 11.36 1.81 -1.29
C SER A 45 10.23 1.51 -0.33
N THR A 46 10.57 0.92 0.81
CA THR A 46 9.67 0.75 1.95
C THR A 46 10.30 1.47 3.13
N ARG A 47 9.52 2.30 3.83
CA ARG A 47 9.96 2.99 5.06
C ARG A 47 9.03 2.61 6.21
N PRO A 48 9.49 2.71 7.48
CA PRO A 48 8.58 2.60 8.61
C PRO A 48 7.62 3.78 8.63
N ALA A 49 6.31 3.51 8.66
CA ALA A 49 5.29 4.45 9.03
C ALA A 49 4.90 4.22 10.49
N PHE A 50 4.85 5.30 11.25
CA PHE A 50 4.41 5.26 12.65
C PHE A 50 2.90 5.46 12.69
N ASN A 51 2.18 4.42 13.06
CA ASN A 51 0.73 4.40 13.11
C ASN A 51 0.27 4.46 14.57
N LEU A 52 -0.68 5.35 14.83
CA LEU A 52 -1.23 5.57 16.15
C LEU A 52 -2.49 4.73 16.35
N TYR A 53 -2.45 3.82 17.32
CA TYR A 53 -3.54 2.92 17.67
C TYR A 53 -4.11 3.25 19.04
N LEU A 54 -5.41 2.99 19.20
CA LEU A 54 -6.14 3.07 20.46
C LEU A 54 -6.77 1.72 20.78
N THR A 55 -6.53 1.22 21.98
CA THR A 55 -7.30 0.13 22.60
C THR A 55 -8.27 0.75 23.60
N PRO A 56 -9.57 0.84 23.30
CA PRO A 56 -10.54 1.51 24.17
C PRO A 56 -10.60 0.93 25.59
N GLU A 57 -10.37 -0.37 25.74
CA GLU A 57 -10.44 -1.08 27.02
C GLU A 57 -9.23 -0.85 27.93
N ASP A 58 -8.09 -0.49 27.35
CA ASP A 58 -6.89 -0.09 28.11
C ASP A 58 -6.91 1.42 28.44
N ALA A 59 -7.80 2.19 27.80
CA ALA A 59 -7.97 3.60 28.07
C ALA A 59 -8.88 3.79 29.29
N GLN A 60 -8.29 4.09 30.46
CA GLN A 60 -9.04 4.36 31.69
C GLN A 60 -10.02 5.53 31.50
N ASP A 61 -9.51 6.67 31.01
CA ASP A 61 -10.29 7.84 30.62
C ASP A 61 -10.00 8.19 29.17
N LEU A 62 -10.88 7.68 28.31
CA LEU A 62 -10.78 7.86 26.87
C LEU A 62 -10.91 9.34 26.46
N ASP A 63 -11.85 10.08 27.05
CA ASP A 63 -12.11 11.46 26.63
C ASP A 63 -10.95 12.38 27.06
N SER A 64 -10.36 12.17 28.24
CA SER A 64 -9.14 12.89 28.66
C SER A 64 -7.95 12.59 27.75
N SER A 65 -7.74 11.32 27.40
CA SER A 65 -6.65 10.89 26.51
C SER A 65 -6.80 11.50 25.10
N LEU A 66 -8.03 11.49 24.56
CA LEU A 66 -8.33 12.10 23.26
C LEU A 66 -8.22 13.64 23.30
N ASN A 67 -8.57 14.27 24.42
CA ASN A 67 -8.40 15.72 24.61
C ASN A 67 -6.94 16.11 24.57
N LYS A 68 -6.07 15.41 25.30
CA LYS A 68 -4.62 15.65 25.27
C LYS A 68 -4.04 15.40 23.89
N LEU A 69 -4.42 14.30 23.25
CA LEU A 69 -3.92 13.98 21.91
C LEU A 69 -4.32 15.04 20.88
N SER A 70 -5.52 15.61 21.01
CA SER A 70 -6.01 16.67 20.12
C SER A 70 -5.27 18.00 20.23
N GLN A 71 -4.41 18.20 21.23
CA GLN A 71 -3.59 19.42 21.34
C GLN A 71 -2.52 19.51 20.25
N ARG A 72 -1.98 18.37 19.81
CA ARG A 72 -0.91 18.31 18.81
C ARG A 72 -1.28 17.54 17.56
N ILE A 73 -2.21 16.61 17.66
CA ILE A 73 -2.62 15.73 16.55
C ILE A 73 -4.04 16.08 16.14
N SER A 74 -4.26 16.42 14.87
CA SER A 74 -5.61 16.65 14.34
C SER A 74 -6.41 15.35 14.29
N LEU A 75 -7.57 15.32 14.95
CA LEU A 75 -8.42 14.14 15.07
C LEU A 75 -9.86 14.42 14.63
N ASP A 76 -10.44 13.49 13.88
CA ASP A 76 -11.89 13.46 13.63
C ASP A 76 -12.57 12.53 14.65
N ARG A 77 -13.03 13.11 15.77
CA ARG A 77 -13.68 12.36 16.86
C ARG A 77 -14.94 11.62 16.42
N LYS A 78 -15.69 12.18 15.46
CA LYS A 78 -16.93 11.55 14.97
C LYS A 78 -16.61 10.27 14.21
N LYS A 79 -15.60 10.31 13.32
CA LYS A 79 -15.13 9.10 12.63
C LYS A 79 -14.54 8.07 13.58
N LEU A 80 -13.77 8.51 14.58
CA LEU A 80 -13.15 7.60 15.55
C LEU A 80 -14.20 6.86 16.38
N LYS A 81 -15.20 7.58 16.95
CA LYS A 81 -16.29 6.94 17.71
C LYS A 81 -17.08 5.93 16.87
N LYS A 82 -17.32 6.23 15.58
CA LYS A 82 -17.97 5.29 14.66
C LYS A 82 -17.11 4.05 14.40
N LYS A 83 -15.80 4.20 14.21
CA LYS A 83 -14.87 3.06 14.03
C LYS A 83 -14.80 2.20 15.29
N MET A 84 -14.75 2.82 16.47
CA MET A 84 -14.74 2.11 17.75
C MET A 84 -15.99 1.25 17.94
N ALA A 85 -17.18 1.79 17.65
CA ALA A 85 -18.45 1.05 17.77
C ALA A 85 -18.55 -0.16 16.81
N GLN A 86 -17.81 -0.15 15.70
CA GLN A 86 -17.77 -1.23 14.71
C GLN A 86 -16.67 -2.26 14.98
N THR A 87 -15.73 -1.94 15.87
CA THR A 87 -14.58 -2.77 16.16
C THR A 87 -14.92 -3.73 17.30
N LYS A 88 -14.44 -4.98 17.21
CA LYS A 88 -14.62 -5.96 18.30
C LYS A 88 -13.84 -5.50 19.53
N SER A 89 -14.32 -5.86 20.72
CA SER A 89 -13.63 -5.55 21.97
C SER A 89 -12.17 -6.01 21.97
N PHE A 90 -11.30 -5.23 22.61
CA PHE A 90 -9.85 -5.43 22.77
C PHE A 90 -9.06 -5.44 21.46
N LYS A 91 -9.66 -4.98 20.35
CA LYS A 91 -8.93 -4.72 19.12
C LYS A 91 -8.53 -3.26 19.02
N GLU A 92 -7.29 -3.07 18.61
CA GLU A 92 -6.74 -1.76 18.32
C GLU A 92 -7.48 -1.09 17.16
N VAL A 93 -7.79 0.18 17.35
CA VAL A 93 -8.40 1.05 16.35
C VAL A 93 -7.34 2.04 15.85
N LEU A 94 -7.06 2.04 14.55
CA LEU A 94 -6.18 3.02 13.93
C LEU A 94 -6.81 4.42 14.04
N ILE A 95 -6.15 5.31 14.80
CA ILE A 95 -6.52 6.71 14.97
C ILE A 95 -6.03 7.52 13.78
N LYS A 96 -4.71 7.49 13.55
CA LYS A 96 -4.01 8.23 12.51
C LYS A 96 -2.82 7.41 12.02
N GLY A 97 -2.69 7.27 10.70
CA GLY A 97 -1.55 6.60 10.08
C GLY A 97 -0.45 7.60 9.73
N ASP A 98 0.79 7.11 9.71
CA ASP A 98 2.00 7.83 9.32
C ASP A 98 2.14 9.22 9.98
N ILE A 99 2.19 9.22 11.32
CA ILE A 99 2.35 10.45 12.12
C ILE A 99 3.78 11.01 12.02
N SER A 100 3.92 12.33 12.18
CA SER A 100 5.23 12.99 12.07
C SER A 100 6.16 12.62 13.24
N ARG A 101 7.46 12.87 13.09
CA ARG A 101 8.43 12.58 14.17
C ARG A 101 8.14 13.40 15.43
N GLU A 102 7.66 14.63 15.28
CA GLU A 102 7.24 15.49 16.39
C GLU A 102 6.00 14.92 17.09
N GLU A 103 5.04 14.38 16.33
CA GLU A 103 3.86 13.72 16.89
C GLU A 103 4.24 12.41 17.63
N VAL A 104 5.19 11.64 17.09
CA VAL A 104 5.74 10.45 17.76
C VAL A 104 6.37 10.84 19.09
N ALA A 105 7.26 11.83 19.09
CA ALA A 105 7.94 12.30 20.31
C ALA A 105 6.92 12.75 21.37
N PHE A 106 5.91 13.50 20.97
CA PHE A 106 4.83 13.94 21.87
C PHE A 106 4.10 12.77 22.53
N VAL A 107 3.73 11.74 21.75
CA VAL A 107 3.00 10.58 22.28
C VAL A 107 3.89 9.74 23.20
N GLU A 108 5.16 9.52 22.84
CA GLU A 108 6.11 8.77 23.67
C GLU A 108 6.43 9.47 24.99
N GLU A 109 6.62 10.80 24.98
CA GLU A 109 6.83 11.61 26.20
C GLU A 109 5.61 11.56 27.15
N ASN A 110 4.41 11.45 26.57
CA ASN A 110 3.16 11.48 27.31
C ASN A 110 2.54 10.08 27.52
N ASN A 111 3.29 9.01 27.27
CA ASN A 111 2.81 7.63 27.26
C ASN A 111 2.08 7.24 28.57
N MET A 112 2.63 7.63 29.73
CA MET A 112 1.98 7.43 31.04
C MET A 112 0.61 8.11 31.17
N SER A 113 0.42 9.20 30.44
CA SER A 113 -0.77 10.05 30.52
C SER A 113 -1.79 9.80 29.39
N LEU A 114 -1.45 8.87 28.48
CA LEU A 114 -2.22 8.45 27.32
C LEU A 114 -2.48 6.92 27.37
N PRO A 115 -3.13 6.42 28.44
CA PRO A 115 -3.39 4.98 28.56
C PRO A 115 -4.21 4.45 27.38
N GLY A 116 -3.83 3.28 26.87
CA GLY A 116 -4.47 2.64 25.72
C GLY A 116 -4.06 3.17 24.35
N ILE A 117 -3.24 4.23 24.27
CA ILE A 117 -2.69 4.71 23.00
C ILE A 117 -1.30 4.10 22.79
N ARG A 118 -1.07 3.51 21.62
CA ARG A 118 0.21 2.89 21.26
C ARG A 118 0.64 3.28 19.85
N ILE A 119 1.94 3.45 19.67
CA ILE A 119 2.53 3.63 18.34
C ILE A 119 3.02 2.27 17.84
N ARG A 120 2.74 1.95 16.58
CA ARG A 120 3.32 0.80 15.89
C ARG A 120 4.02 1.25 14.62
N ALA A 121 5.22 0.73 14.42
CA ALA A 121 5.93 0.88 13.17
C ALA A 121 5.48 -0.22 12.20
N GLU A 122 4.89 0.18 11.08
CA GLU A 122 4.46 -0.72 10.01
C GLU A 122 5.14 -0.33 8.69
N PRO A 123 5.47 -1.30 7.82
CA PRO A 123 6.10 -0.99 6.54
C PRO A 123 5.12 -0.26 5.62
N LEU A 124 5.52 0.93 5.16
CA LEU A 124 4.77 1.74 4.21
C LEU A 124 5.58 1.91 2.92
N ARG A 125 4.90 1.74 1.79
CA ARG A 125 5.49 1.93 0.46
C ARG A 125 5.80 3.41 0.23
N ASN A 126 7.00 3.70 -0.27
CA ASN A 126 7.49 5.06 -0.48
C ASN A 126 8.02 5.21 -1.90
N TYR A 127 7.39 6.07 -2.68
CA TYR A 127 7.81 6.44 -4.03
C TYR A 127 8.70 7.67 -3.91
N VAL A 128 10.01 7.47 -4.09
CA VAL A 128 11.07 8.43 -3.72
C VAL A 128 10.91 9.75 -4.47
N PHE A 129 10.52 9.67 -5.74
CA PHE A 129 10.35 10.81 -6.64
C PHE A 129 8.88 11.23 -6.81
N ASN A 130 8.01 10.91 -5.85
CA ASN A 130 6.59 11.24 -5.85
C ASN A 130 5.88 10.82 -7.15
N ASN A 131 5.58 11.77 -8.05
CA ASN A 131 4.80 11.56 -9.26
C ASN A 131 5.59 11.06 -10.47
N LEU A 132 6.91 10.94 -10.37
CA LEU A 132 7.77 10.42 -11.44
C LEU A 132 7.41 8.98 -11.80
N ALA A 133 7.25 8.70 -13.08
CA ALA A 133 6.95 7.39 -13.65
C ALA A 133 5.74 6.69 -13.01
N SER A 134 4.77 7.45 -12.48
CA SER A 134 3.65 6.91 -11.68
C SER A 134 2.83 5.85 -12.39
N HIS A 135 2.58 6.00 -13.69
CA HIS A 135 1.85 5.01 -14.47
C HIS A 135 2.64 3.72 -14.70
N THR A 136 3.97 3.84 -14.77
CA THR A 136 4.89 2.73 -15.00
C THR A 136 5.12 1.97 -13.71
N LEU A 137 5.50 2.66 -12.63
CA LEU A 137 5.66 2.08 -11.30
C LEU A 137 4.33 1.51 -10.80
N GLY A 138 3.25 2.29 -10.98
CA GLY A 138 1.93 1.96 -10.47
C GLY A 138 1.75 2.41 -9.02
N TYR A 139 0.70 1.88 -8.39
CA TYR A 139 0.37 2.19 -7.00
C TYR A 139 -0.22 0.98 -6.28
N LEU A 140 -0.17 1.01 -4.95
CA LEU A 140 -0.80 0.03 -4.10
C LEU A 140 -2.22 0.44 -3.75
N GLY A 141 -3.08 -0.51 -3.44
CA GLY A 141 -4.37 -0.24 -2.84
C GLY A 141 -4.92 -1.45 -2.11
N GLU A 142 -5.87 -1.22 -1.21
CA GLU A 142 -6.49 -2.30 -0.44
C GLU A 142 -7.09 -3.35 -1.39
N ILE A 143 -6.87 -4.62 -1.07
CA ILE A 143 -7.40 -5.75 -1.85
C ILE A 143 -8.94 -5.68 -1.88
N SER A 144 -9.50 -5.76 -3.08
CA SER A 144 -10.97 -5.79 -3.22
C SER A 144 -11.48 -7.18 -2.83
N LYS A 145 -12.73 -7.25 -2.34
CA LYS A 145 -13.37 -8.54 -2.00
C LYS A 145 -13.34 -9.52 -3.17
N ALA A 146 -13.64 -9.06 -4.39
CA ALA A 146 -13.59 -9.88 -5.59
C ALA A 146 -12.18 -10.46 -5.87
N ARG A 147 -11.11 -9.67 -5.66
CA ARG A 147 -9.73 -10.14 -5.84
C ARG A 147 -9.29 -11.07 -4.70
N LEU A 148 -9.77 -10.85 -3.48
CA LEU A 148 -9.53 -11.76 -2.36
C LEU A 148 -10.19 -13.12 -2.62
N GLU A 149 -11.40 -13.13 -3.19
CA GLU A 149 -12.12 -14.35 -3.55
C GLU A 149 -11.49 -15.12 -4.71
N SER A 150 -10.91 -14.44 -5.70
CA SER A 150 -10.17 -15.12 -6.78
C SER A 150 -8.83 -15.69 -6.32
N LEU A 151 -8.27 -15.16 -5.23
CA LEU A 151 -7.01 -15.61 -4.62
C LEU A 151 -7.23 -16.53 -3.41
N LYS A 152 -8.35 -17.27 -3.37
CA LYS A 152 -8.62 -18.28 -2.33
C LYS A 152 -7.46 -19.29 -2.28
N GLY A 153 -6.81 -19.40 -1.11
CA GLY A 153 -5.60 -20.21 -0.90
C GLY A 153 -4.30 -19.40 -0.79
N SER A 154 -4.34 -18.09 -1.04
CA SER A 154 -3.21 -17.18 -0.80
C SER A 154 -3.13 -16.72 0.67
N THR A 155 -1.99 -16.09 1.03
CA THR A 155 -1.76 -15.48 2.34
C THR A 155 -2.43 -14.10 2.51
N TYR A 156 -3.19 -13.64 1.51
CA TYR A 156 -3.88 -12.35 1.57
C TYR A 156 -5.04 -12.38 2.56
N ARG A 157 -5.22 -11.27 3.26
CA ARG A 157 -6.34 -10.98 4.15
C ARG A 157 -6.98 -9.65 3.74
N GLN A 158 -8.23 -9.46 4.15
CA GLN A 158 -8.88 -8.16 4.01
C GLN A 158 -8.06 -7.08 4.73
N GLY A 159 -7.92 -5.90 4.13
CA GLY A 159 -7.05 -4.83 4.62
C GLY A 159 -5.64 -4.85 4.04
N ASP A 160 -5.23 -5.93 3.37
CA ASP A 160 -3.91 -5.98 2.72
C ASP A 160 -3.82 -5.05 1.51
N PHE A 161 -2.66 -4.42 1.35
CA PHE A 161 -2.35 -3.61 0.18
C PHE A 161 -1.70 -4.47 -0.91
N VAL A 162 -2.23 -4.35 -2.12
CA VAL A 162 -1.74 -5.05 -3.33
C VAL A 162 -1.51 -4.06 -4.46
N GLY A 163 -0.58 -4.36 -5.34
CA GLY A 163 -0.36 -3.64 -6.58
C GLY A 163 -1.65 -3.60 -7.42
N LYS A 164 -2.10 -2.38 -7.74
CA LYS A 164 -3.32 -2.13 -8.52
C LYS A 164 -3.03 -1.86 -9.98
N ASN A 165 -1.87 -1.29 -10.29
CA ASN A 165 -1.47 -0.92 -11.64
C ASN A 165 0.06 -1.04 -11.78
N GLY A 166 0.56 -0.89 -12.99
CA GLY A 166 1.98 -0.79 -13.32
C GLY A 166 2.78 -2.02 -12.90
N LEU A 167 4.08 -1.79 -12.71
CA LEU A 167 5.03 -2.81 -12.25
C LEU A 167 4.65 -3.38 -10.88
N GLU A 168 4.07 -2.58 -10.00
CA GLU A 168 3.57 -3.04 -8.70
C GLU A 168 2.52 -4.15 -8.84
N SER A 169 1.61 -4.07 -9.83
CA SER A 169 0.63 -5.12 -10.08
C SER A 169 1.21 -6.30 -10.87
N ILE A 170 2.04 -6.02 -11.88
CA ILE A 170 2.61 -7.06 -12.75
C ILE A 170 3.52 -8.00 -11.95
N TYR A 171 4.36 -7.44 -11.08
CA TYR A 171 5.34 -8.18 -10.30
C TYR A 171 4.93 -8.35 -8.82
N GLU A 172 3.63 -8.25 -8.52
CA GLU A 172 3.08 -8.40 -7.17
C GLU A 172 3.58 -9.67 -6.47
N SER A 173 3.61 -10.81 -7.17
CA SER A 173 4.03 -12.10 -6.62
C SER A 173 5.51 -12.12 -6.21
N LEU A 174 6.37 -11.41 -6.94
CA LEU A 174 7.79 -11.31 -6.64
C LEU A 174 8.08 -10.24 -5.58
N LEU A 175 7.36 -9.12 -5.63
CA LEU A 175 7.58 -7.96 -4.77
C LEU A 175 7.08 -8.16 -3.35
N ARG A 176 5.94 -8.83 -3.13
CA ARG A 176 5.25 -8.83 -1.83
C ARG A 176 5.99 -9.51 -0.66
N GLY A 177 6.84 -10.50 -0.96
CA GLY A 177 7.46 -11.36 0.06
C GLY A 177 6.48 -12.30 0.76
N GLU A 178 6.95 -12.99 1.79
CA GLU A 178 6.14 -13.93 2.56
C GLU A 178 5.93 -13.44 3.98
N LYS A 179 4.67 -13.38 4.41
CA LYS A 179 4.35 -12.92 5.76
C LYS A 179 4.74 -13.96 6.78
N GLY A 180 5.41 -13.50 7.83
CA GLY A 180 5.66 -14.29 9.02
C GLY A 180 4.45 -14.31 9.94
N TYR A 181 4.55 -15.04 11.04
CA TYR A 181 3.57 -14.98 12.11
C TYR A 181 4.21 -15.34 13.45
N LYS A 182 3.61 -14.85 14.52
CA LYS A 182 3.89 -15.30 15.88
C LYS A 182 2.63 -15.90 16.48
N GLU A 183 2.79 -17.02 17.17
CA GLU A 183 1.77 -17.62 18.02
C GLU A 183 1.94 -17.02 19.40
N VAL A 184 0.92 -16.33 19.87
CA VAL A 184 0.88 -15.70 21.17
C VAL A 184 -0.21 -16.33 22.01
N GLU A 185 0.14 -16.63 23.24
CA GLU A 185 -0.80 -16.98 24.27
C GLU A 185 -1.52 -15.71 24.73
N VAL A 186 -2.85 -15.72 24.75
CA VAL A 186 -3.67 -14.58 25.15
C VAL A 186 -4.51 -14.89 26.38
N ASP A 187 -4.78 -13.87 27.20
CA ASP A 187 -5.73 -13.97 28.31
C ASP A 187 -7.18 -14.05 27.81
N VAL A 188 -8.14 -14.24 28.73
CA VAL A 188 -9.59 -14.24 28.41
C VAL A 188 -10.08 -12.92 27.81
N SER A 189 -9.28 -11.85 27.91
CA SER A 189 -9.53 -10.52 27.37
C SER A 189 -8.77 -10.26 26.06
N GLY A 190 -8.01 -11.24 25.53
CA GLY A 190 -7.27 -11.11 24.27
C GLY A 190 -5.91 -10.40 24.37
N ARG A 191 -5.39 -10.15 25.58
CA ARG A 191 -4.06 -9.53 25.78
C ARG A 191 -2.95 -10.57 25.62
N GLU A 192 -1.90 -10.21 24.87
CA GLU A 192 -0.74 -11.08 24.67
C GLU A 192 0.02 -11.30 25.99
N LEU A 193 0.07 -12.55 26.48
CA LEU A 193 0.83 -12.97 27.66
C LEU A 193 2.23 -13.45 27.30
N LYS A 194 2.34 -14.33 26.30
CA LYS A 194 3.59 -14.99 25.95
C LYS A 194 3.66 -15.34 24.47
N THR A 195 4.81 -15.15 23.84
CA THR A 195 5.06 -15.68 22.49
C THR A 195 5.51 -17.14 22.60
N LEU A 196 4.76 -18.06 21.98
CA LEU A 196 5.04 -19.50 21.96
C LEU A 196 5.98 -19.85 20.81
N ARG A 197 5.69 -19.31 19.62
CA ARG A 197 6.44 -19.56 18.38
C ARG A 197 6.48 -18.30 17.53
N LYS A 198 7.58 -18.08 16.82
CA LYS A 198 7.72 -16.97 15.88
C LYS A 198 8.40 -17.46 14.61
N ILE A 199 7.72 -17.26 13.49
CA ILE A 199 8.27 -17.46 12.15
C ILE A 199 8.48 -16.06 11.56
N PRO A 200 9.73 -15.66 11.27
CA PRO A 200 10.01 -14.34 10.72
C PRO A 200 9.44 -14.20 9.30
N PRO A 201 9.05 -12.98 8.88
CA PRO A 201 8.66 -12.71 7.50
C PRO A 201 9.88 -12.74 6.57
N GLU A 202 9.66 -13.10 5.31
CA GLU A 202 10.64 -13.03 4.23
C GLU A 202 10.37 -11.83 3.34
N SER A 203 11.41 -11.05 3.05
CA SER A 203 11.27 -9.86 2.20
C SER A 203 11.10 -10.27 0.73
N GLY A 204 10.32 -9.50 -0.01
CA GLY A 204 10.15 -9.73 -1.44
C GLY A 204 11.39 -9.37 -2.26
N ASN A 205 11.40 -9.85 -3.50
CA ASN A 205 12.50 -9.65 -4.43
C ASN A 205 12.57 -8.20 -4.92
N ASN A 206 13.78 -7.67 -5.05
CA ASN A 206 14.00 -6.38 -5.67
C ASN A 206 13.88 -6.47 -7.20
N LEU A 207 13.38 -5.42 -7.83
CA LEU A 207 13.34 -5.27 -9.28
C LEU A 207 14.36 -4.23 -9.73
N ILE A 208 15.11 -4.56 -10.78
CA ILE A 208 16.00 -3.63 -11.48
C ILE A 208 15.38 -3.39 -12.85
N LEU A 209 15.08 -2.14 -13.17
CA LEU A 209 14.43 -1.73 -14.41
C LEU A 209 15.46 -1.33 -15.47
N THR A 210 15.02 -1.26 -16.71
CA THR A 210 15.78 -0.64 -17.81
C THR A 210 15.67 0.89 -17.83
N LEU A 211 14.71 1.42 -17.08
CA LEU A 211 14.42 2.84 -16.98
C LEU A 211 15.64 3.58 -16.41
N ASP A 212 15.94 4.74 -16.99
CA ASP A 212 16.92 5.67 -16.48
C ASP A 212 16.18 6.85 -15.84
N VAL A 213 16.37 7.04 -14.53
CA VAL A 213 15.62 8.02 -13.76
C VAL A 213 15.88 9.46 -14.23
N LYS A 214 17.11 9.77 -14.67
CA LYS A 214 17.48 11.12 -15.11
C LYS A 214 16.82 11.45 -16.44
N ILE A 215 16.79 10.50 -17.37
CA ILE A 215 16.12 10.66 -18.65
C ILE A 215 14.60 10.74 -18.43
N GLN A 216 14.04 9.91 -17.56
CA GLN A 216 12.62 9.97 -17.21
C GLN A 216 12.23 11.34 -16.64
N GLU A 217 13.02 11.88 -15.71
CA GLU A 217 12.77 13.19 -15.10
C GLU A 217 12.80 14.32 -16.13
N GLU A 218 13.80 14.33 -17.01
CA GLU A 218 13.92 15.36 -18.03
C GLU A 218 12.75 15.29 -19.03
N VAL A 219 12.36 14.09 -19.47
CA VAL A 219 11.22 13.91 -20.37
C VAL A 219 9.92 14.38 -19.70
N GLU A 220 9.69 14.05 -18.42
CA GLU A 220 8.51 14.50 -17.71
C GLU A 220 8.46 16.01 -17.47
N LYS A 221 9.62 16.62 -17.22
CA LYS A 221 9.77 18.06 -17.08
C LYS A 221 9.44 18.77 -18.39
N LEU A 222 9.95 18.27 -19.52
CA LEU A 222 9.64 18.80 -20.84
C LEU A 222 8.14 18.75 -21.16
N MET A 223 7.43 17.68 -20.76
CA MET A 223 5.97 17.61 -20.97
C MET A 223 5.15 18.50 -20.03
N THR A 224 5.69 18.84 -18.85
CA THR A 224 5.00 19.75 -17.92
C THR A 224 5.09 21.20 -18.40
N GLY A 225 6.10 21.55 -19.21
CA GLY A 225 6.20 22.84 -19.89
C GLY A 225 6.07 24.05 -18.96
N THR A 226 5.42 25.12 -19.44
CA THR A 226 4.98 26.30 -18.66
C THR A 226 3.48 26.22 -18.38
N ALA A 227 2.95 27.03 -17.44
CA ALA A 227 1.55 26.99 -17.02
C ALA A 227 0.51 27.13 -18.16
N GLU A 228 0.91 27.72 -19.29
CA GLU A 228 0.08 27.93 -20.49
C GLU A 228 0.23 26.81 -21.54
N GLN A 229 1.18 25.88 -21.37
CA GLN A 229 1.56 24.85 -22.34
C GLN A 229 1.73 23.45 -21.73
N ASN A 230 0.99 23.11 -20.67
CA ASN A 230 0.97 21.75 -20.13
C ASN A 230 0.60 20.75 -21.23
N MET A 231 1.52 19.85 -21.58
CA MET A 231 1.30 18.85 -22.63
C MET A 231 0.69 17.59 -22.03
N ASN A 232 -0.60 17.38 -22.33
CA ASN A 232 -1.27 16.12 -22.01
C ASN A 232 -1.00 15.11 -23.14
N GLY A 233 -0.28 14.04 -22.82
CA GLY A 233 0.20 13.10 -23.83
C GLY A 233 1.09 12.02 -23.24
N SER A 234 1.86 11.36 -24.10
CA SER A 234 2.80 10.31 -23.72
C SER A 234 4.05 10.36 -24.57
N VAL A 235 5.18 10.00 -23.97
CA VAL A 235 6.46 9.84 -24.65
C VAL A 235 7.07 8.52 -24.22
N VAL A 236 7.59 7.75 -25.18
CA VAL A 236 8.33 6.51 -24.96
C VAL A 236 9.69 6.65 -25.62
N VAL A 237 10.75 6.45 -24.84
CA VAL A 237 12.13 6.43 -25.30
C VAL A 237 12.63 5.01 -25.15
N MET A 238 13.04 4.40 -26.26
CA MET A 238 13.56 3.04 -26.29
C MET A 238 14.93 2.97 -26.95
N LYS A 239 15.75 2.02 -26.50
CA LYS A 239 16.98 1.65 -27.18
C LYS A 239 16.65 0.65 -28.28
N VAL A 240 16.73 1.08 -29.53
CA VAL A 240 16.30 0.31 -30.72
C VAL A 240 16.98 -1.06 -30.81
N GLN A 241 18.27 -1.16 -30.47
CA GLN A 241 19.03 -2.41 -30.62
C GLN A 241 18.62 -3.49 -29.61
N THR A 242 18.10 -3.11 -28.44
CA THR A 242 17.85 -4.03 -27.32
C THR A 242 16.38 -4.11 -26.91
N GLY A 243 15.54 -3.16 -27.36
CA GLY A 243 14.16 -3.03 -26.90
C GLY A 243 14.00 -2.46 -25.48
N GLU A 244 15.10 -2.24 -24.75
CA GLU A 244 15.10 -1.58 -23.43
C GLU A 244 14.33 -0.25 -23.47
N ILE A 245 13.34 -0.12 -22.58
CA ILE A 245 12.62 1.14 -22.37
C ILE A 245 13.41 1.99 -21.39
N ILE A 246 13.86 3.15 -21.85
CA ILE A 246 14.71 4.07 -21.10
C ILE A 246 13.86 5.09 -20.33
N ALA A 247 12.79 5.57 -20.96
CA ALA A 247 11.80 6.42 -20.33
C ALA A 247 10.41 6.14 -20.93
N ILE A 248 9.39 6.20 -20.10
CA ILE A 248 7.99 6.03 -20.48
C ILE A 248 7.13 6.91 -19.59
N THR A 249 6.48 7.90 -20.20
CA THR A 249 5.70 8.91 -19.47
C THR A 249 4.29 9.02 -20.02
N SER A 250 3.38 9.43 -19.13
CA SER A 250 2.01 9.76 -19.45
C SER A 250 1.62 10.98 -18.60
N LYS A 251 1.07 12.03 -19.22
CA LYS A 251 0.56 13.21 -18.52
C LYS A 251 -0.92 13.44 -18.87
N PRO A 252 -1.73 13.93 -17.92
CA PRO A 252 -1.34 14.26 -16.53
C PRO A 252 -1.03 13.01 -15.69
N SER A 253 -0.21 13.19 -14.66
CA SER A 253 0.22 12.14 -13.72
C SER A 253 -0.45 12.32 -12.36
N PHE A 254 -0.22 11.38 -11.46
CA PHE A 254 -0.71 11.39 -10.08
C PHE A 254 0.43 11.08 -9.12
N ASP A 255 0.20 11.23 -7.81
CA ASP A 255 1.18 10.85 -6.79
C ASP A 255 0.80 9.48 -6.19
N PRO A 256 1.58 8.41 -6.43
CA PRO A 256 1.34 7.09 -5.89
C PRO A 256 1.45 7.02 -4.36
N ASN A 257 2.18 7.93 -3.70
CA ASN A 257 2.26 7.97 -2.24
C ASN A 257 0.89 8.24 -1.61
N LYS A 258 0.00 8.97 -2.30
CA LYS A 258 -1.39 9.19 -1.86
C LYS A 258 -2.21 7.90 -1.76
N PHE A 259 -1.77 6.83 -2.41
CA PHE A 259 -2.42 5.52 -2.39
C PHE A 259 -1.77 4.54 -1.41
N ALA A 260 -0.48 4.72 -1.11
CA ALA A 260 0.31 3.78 -0.31
C ALA A 260 -0.28 3.49 1.08
N ALA A 261 -0.89 4.49 1.72
CA ALA A 261 -1.55 4.37 3.03
C ALA A 261 -3.10 4.29 2.93
N GLY A 262 -3.65 4.20 1.72
CA GLY A 262 -5.08 4.30 1.45
C GLY A 262 -5.49 5.73 1.10
N ILE A 263 -6.03 5.89 -0.12
CA ILE A 263 -6.40 7.21 -0.65
C ILE A 263 -7.63 7.78 0.05
N SER A 264 -7.59 9.08 0.36
CA SER A 264 -8.74 9.80 0.91
C SER A 264 -9.86 9.90 -0.14
N SER A 265 -11.12 9.90 0.31
CA SER A 265 -12.26 10.03 -0.60
C SER A 265 -12.23 11.31 -1.44
N GLN A 266 -11.67 12.39 -0.89
CA GLN A 266 -11.50 13.66 -1.60
C GLN A 266 -10.46 13.56 -2.72
N ASN A 267 -9.27 13.01 -2.42
CA ASN A 267 -8.21 12.83 -3.41
C ASN A 267 -8.63 11.84 -4.51
N TRP A 268 -9.31 10.75 -4.13
CA TRP A 268 -9.84 9.80 -5.09
C TRP A 268 -10.87 10.44 -6.01
N LYS A 269 -11.82 11.21 -5.45
CA LYS A 269 -12.83 11.91 -6.24
C LYS A 269 -12.17 12.88 -7.23
N ALA A 270 -11.19 13.67 -6.77
CA ALA A 270 -10.46 14.61 -7.63
C ALA A 270 -9.81 13.91 -8.85
N LEU A 271 -9.18 12.75 -8.65
CA LEU A 271 -8.53 12.00 -9.75
C LEU A 271 -9.53 11.36 -10.72
N VAL A 272 -10.69 10.90 -10.23
CA VAL A 272 -11.69 10.21 -11.06
C VAL A 272 -12.57 11.20 -11.83
N THR A 273 -12.85 12.38 -11.26
CA THR A 273 -13.65 13.41 -11.92
C THR A 273 -12.84 14.35 -12.81
N ASP A 274 -11.52 14.19 -12.85
CA ASP A 274 -10.65 14.97 -13.71
C ASP A 274 -10.91 14.62 -15.18
N GLU A 275 -11.17 15.66 -15.99
CA GLU A 275 -11.47 15.56 -17.42
C GLU A 275 -10.33 14.91 -18.22
N TRP A 276 -9.10 15.08 -17.76
CA TRP A 276 -7.92 14.51 -18.40
C TRP A 276 -7.54 13.13 -17.86
N HIS A 277 -8.38 12.48 -17.06
CA HIS A 277 -8.21 11.08 -16.66
C HIS A 277 -6.76 10.70 -16.27
N PRO A 278 -6.19 11.32 -15.22
CA PRO A 278 -4.77 11.19 -14.86
C PRO A 278 -4.36 9.75 -14.48
N LEU A 279 -5.31 8.88 -14.13
CA LEU A 279 -5.02 7.47 -13.85
C LEU A 279 -4.74 6.64 -15.11
N GLN A 280 -5.09 7.13 -16.29
CA GLN A 280 -4.88 6.40 -17.54
C GLN A 280 -3.41 6.48 -17.99
N ASN A 281 -2.81 5.32 -18.23
CA ASN A 281 -1.52 5.23 -18.88
C ASN A 281 -1.68 5.39 -20.40
N ARG A 282 -1.41 6.58 -20.93
CA ARG A 282 -1.53 6.91 -22.36
C ARG A 282 -0.50 6.21 -23.23
N SER A 283 0.67 5.87 -22.69
CA SER A 283 1.72 5.16 -23.44
C SER A 283 1.30 3.74 -23.83
N ILE A 284 0.41 3.12 -23.07
CA ILE A 284 0.02 1.71 -23.26
C ILE A 284 -1.45 1.59 -23.70
N HIS A 285 -2.35 2.39 -23.11
CA HIS A 285 -3.79 2.31 -23.35
C HIS A 285 -4.32 3.45 -24.22
N GLY A 286 -3.48 4.42 -24.59
CA GLY A 286 -3.89 5.52 -25.47
C GLY A 286 -4.11 5.02 -26.88
N GLN A 287 -5.31 5.24 -27.42
CA GLN A 287 -5.63 4.94 -28.81
C GLN A 287 -5.78 6.25 -29.55
N TYR A 288 -4.82 6.52 -30.43
CA TYR A 288 -4.78 7.74 -31.23
C TYR A 288 -4.63 7.36 -32.71
N PRO A 289 -5.28 8.08 -33.64
CA PRO A 289 -4.98 7.93 -35.05
C PRO A 289 -3.47 8.20 -35.29
N PRO A 290 -2.70 7.25 -35.83
CA PRO A 290 -1.25 7.42 -35.96
C PRO A 290 -0.87 8.48 -37.01
N GLY A 291 -1.79 8.84 -37.90
CA GLY A 291 -1.58 9.86 -38.92
C GLY A 291 -0.38 9.54 -39.81
N SER A 292 0.44 10.56 -40.10
CA SER A 292 1.59 10.39 -41.01
C SER A 292 2.69 9.48 -40.45
N THR A 293 2.71 9.16 -39.15
CA THR A 293 3.72 8.23 -38.59
C THR A 293 3.55 6.81 -39.13
N TYR A 294 2.34 6.44 -39.55
CA TYR A 294 2.05 5.10 -40.11
C TYR A 294 2.49 4.94 -41.58
N LYS A 295 2.81 6.04 -42.27
CA LYS A 295 3.19 6.00 -43.70
C LYS A 295 4.40 5.10 -43.96
N ILE A 296 5.31 4.96 -42.99
CA ILE A 296 6.46 4.06 -43.10
C ILE A 296 6.00 2.61 -43.29
N VAL A 297 4.98 2.17 -42.55
CA VAL A 297 4.42 0.81 -42.65
C VAL A 297 3.74 0.61 -44.00
N THR A 298 2.92 1.58 -44.44
CA THR A 298 2.24 1.51 -45.74
C THR A 298 3.23 1.56 -46.91
N ALA A 299 4.28 2.37 -46.82
CA ALA A 299 5.32 2.45 -47.84
C ALA A 299 6.13 1.17 -47.92
N LEU A 300 6.50 0.57 -46.77
CA LEU A 300 7.18 -0.72 -46.74
C LEU A 300 6.33 -1.81 -47.40
N ALA A 301 5.04 -1.89 -47.06
CA ALA A 301 4.12 -2.84 -47.69
C ALA A 301 4.00 -2.62 -49.20
N GLY A 302 3.93 -1.36 -49.65
CA GLY A 302 3.88 -1.05 -51.08
C GLY A 302 5.14 -1.44 -51.85
N LEU A 303 6.32 -1.31 -51.23
CA LEU A 303 7.60 -1.74 -51.82
C LEU A 303 7.68 -3.27 -51.90
N GLU A 304 7.29 -3.98 -50.82
CA GLU A 304 7.29 -5.45 -50.77
C GLU A 304 6.30 -6.07 -51.77
N GLU A 305 5.12 -5.48 -51.94
CA GLU A 305 4.12 -5.91 -52.93
C GLU A 305 4.45 -5.42 -54.36
N GLY A 306 5.52 -4.64 -54.55
CA GLY A 306 5.95 -4.14 -55.85
C GLY A 306 5.00 -3.11 -56.50
N VAL A 307 4.06 -2.54 -55.73
CA VAL A 307 3.12 -1.50 -56.19
C VAL A 307 3.82 -0.15 -56.38
N ILE A 308 4.88 0.08 -55.60
CA ILE A 308 5.79 1.22 -55.71
C ILE A 308 7.22 0.69 -55.86
N LYS A 309 8.06 1.40 -56.62
CA LYS A 309 9.43 1.01 -56.99
C LYS A 309 10.45 1.96 -56.39
#